data_AF-A0A086WF17-F1
#
_entry.id   AF-A0A086WF17-F1
#
_cell.length_a   1.000
_cell.length_b   1.000
_cell.length_c   1.000
_cell.angle_alpha   90.00
_cell.angle_beta   90.00
_cell.angle_gamma   90.00
#
_symmetry.space_group_name_H-M   'P 1'
#
loop_
_entity.id
_entity.type
_entity.pdbx_description
1 polymer ?
#
loop_
_entity_poly.entity_id
_entity_poly.type
_entity_poly.pdbx_seq_one_letter_code
_entity_poly.pdbx_strand_id
1 'polypeptide(L)' 'MEALYLLIPLSVILVALAVWIFFGAAESGQFEDLEGPGMRILVDDDRPA' A
#
# COMPACT_ATOMS: atom_id res chain seq x y z
N MET A 1 21.08 -22.66 -11.33
CA MET A 1 20.20 -22.60 -12.51
C MET A 1 18.79 -23.09 -12.19
N GLU A 2 18.61 -24.19 -11.44
CA GLU A 2 17.27 -24.71 -11.10
C GLU A 2 16.37 -23.71 -10.35
N ALA A 3 16.93 -22.98 -9.37
CA ALA A 3 16.17 -21.98 -8.62
C ALA A 3 15.58 -20.86 -9.50
N LEU A 4 16.23 -20.52 -10.63
CA LEU A 4 15.73 -19.49 -11.53
C LEU A 4 14.37 -19.87 -12.15
N TYR A 5 14.14 -21.15 -12.42
CA TYR A 5 12.87 -21.63 -12.96
C TYR A 5 11.70 -21.45 -11.97
N LEU A 6 11.98 -21.41 -10.67
CA LEU A 6 10.99 -21.11 -9.64
C LEU A 6 10.90 -19.60 -9.37
N LEU A 7 12.04 -18.92 -9.31
CA LEU A 7 12.11 -17.51 -8.93
C LEU A 7 11.56 -16.57 -10.02
N ILE A 8 11.72 -16.90 -11.30
CA ILE A 8 11.17 -16.09 -12.40
C ILE A 8 9.63 -16.03 -12.39
N PRO A 9 8.89 -17.14 -12.38
CA PRO A 9 7.43 -17.06 -12.31
C PRO A 9 6.94 -16.47 -10.98
N LEU A 10 7.61 -16.78 -9.87
CA LEU A 10 7.29 -16.19 -8.58
C LEU A 10 7.44 -14.67 -8.59
N SER A 11 8.51 -14.14 -9.18
CA SER A 11 8.73 -12.69 -9.26
C SER A 11 7.70 -12.00 -10.16
N VAL A 12 7.32 -12.62 -11.28
CA VAL A 12 6.25 -12.10 -12.15
C VAL A 12 4.92 -12.01 -11.40
N ILE A 13 4.56 -13.06 -10.62
CA ILE A 13 3.35 -13.05 -9.79
C ILE A 13 3.40 -11.95 -8.75
N LEU A 14 4.54 -11.79 -8.06
CA LEU A 14 4.71 -10.73 -7.06
C LEU A 14 4.60 -9.33 -7.66
N VAL A 15 5.19 -9.10 -8.84
CA VAL A 15 5.07 -7.82 -9.56
C VAL A 15 3.62 -7.58 -9.97
N ALA A 16 2.93 -8.58 -10.51
CA ALA A 16 1.52 -8.46 -10.88
C ALA A 16 0.64 -8.14 -9.66
N LEU A 17 0.89 -8.78 -8.52
CA LEU A 17 0.19 -8.52 -7.26
C LEU A 17 0.46 -7.09 -6.77
N ALA A 18 1.71 -6.64 -6.80
CA ALA A 18 2.08 -5.29 -6.40
C ALA A 18 1.39 -4.23 -7.27
N VAL A 19 1.36 -4.45 -8.59
CA VAL A 19 0.66 -3.58 -9.55
C VAL A 19 -0.84 -3.55 -9.28
N TRP A 20 -1.45 -4.72 -9.04
CA TRP A 20 -2.88 -4.81 -8.73
C TRP A 20 -3.26 -4.07 -7.44
N ILE A 21 -2.47 -4.26 -6.36
CA ILE A 21 -2.64 -3.54 -5.10
C ILE A 21 -2.48 -2.03 -5.33
N PHE A 22 -1.44 -1.62 -6.06
CA PHE A 22 -1.17 -0.21 -6.33
C PHE A 22 -2.35 0.48 -7.02
N PHE A 23 -2.87 -0.10 -8.10
CA PHE A 23 -4.02 0.48 -8.81
C PHE A 23 -5.30 0.42 -7.98
N GLY A 24 -5.56 -0.68 -7.28
CA GLY A 24 -6.74 -0.77 -6.39
C GLY A 24 -6.71 0.30 -5.29
N ALA A 25 -5.53 0.58 -4.74
CA ALA A 25 -5.37 1.61 -3.72
C ALA A 25 -5.37 3.04 -4.32
N ALA A 26 -4.94 3.19 -5.57
CA ALA A 26 -5.08 4.44 -6.31
C ALA A 26 -6.55 4.79 -6.56
N GLU A 27 -7.38 3.81 -6.94
CA GLU A 27 -8.82 3.99 -7.13
C GLU A 27 -9.58 4.18 -5.80
N SER A 28 -9.08 3.64 -4.70
CA SER A 28 -9.72 3.78 -3.39
C SER A 28 -9.55 5.17 -2.75
N GLY A 29 -8.92 6.13 -3.46
CA GLY A 29 -8.71 7.50 -2.98
C GLY A 29 -7.75 7.61 -1.79
N GLN A 30 -6.99 6.55 -1.44
CA GLN A 30 -6.14 6.57 -0.23
C GLN A 30 -5.03 7.63 -0.31
N PHE A 31 -4.66 8.03 -1.52
CA PHE A 31 -3.62 9.02 -1.77
C PHE A 31 -4.17 10.45 -1.84
N GLU A 32 -5.49 10.64 -1.73
CA GLU A 32 -6.14 11.94 -1.78
C GLU A 32 -6.17 12.60 -0.38
N ASP A 33 -6.27 11.79 0.68
CA ASP A 33 -6.22 12.27 2.08
C ASP A 33 -4.82 12.09 2.68
N LEU A 34 -3.87 12.92 2.26
CA LEU A 34 -2.53 13.00 2.87
C LEU A 34 -2.48 13.94 4.08
N GLU A 35 -3.48 14.81 4.24
CA GLU A 35 -3.52 15.82 5.32
C GLU A 35 -4.21 15.31 6.59
N GLY A 36 -5.31 14.56 6.47
CA GLY A 36 -6.08 13.99 7.57
C GLY A 36 -5.29 13.05 8.50
N PRO A 37 -4.38 12.19 8.00
CA PRO A 37 -3.52 11.37 8.85
C PRO A 37 -2.55 12.19 9.72
N GLY A 38 -1.97 13.27 9.17
CA GLY A 38 -1.06 14.15 9.90
C GLY A 38 -1.79 14.99 10.95
N MET A 39 -2.99 15.47 10.61
CA MET A 39 -3.83 16.23 11.55
C MET A 39 -4.39 15.37 12.68
N ARG A 40 -4.66 14.08 12.46
CA ARG A 40 -5.09 13.16 13.54
C ARG A 40 -4.08 13.10 14.69
N ILE A 41 -2.78 13.07 14.41
CA ILE A 41 -1.75 13.05 15.46
C ILE A 41 -1.79 14.32 16.32
N LEU A 42 -2.10 15.48 15.71
CA LEU A 42 -2.16 16.76 16.42
C LEU A 42 -3.49 16.98 17.15
N VAL A 43 -4.59 16.42 16.66
CA VAL A 43 -5.95 16.61 17.19
C VAL A 43 -6.35 15.51 18.18
N ASP A 44 -5.68 14.35 18.16
CA ASP A 44 -5.99 13.21 19.04
C ASP A 44 -5.65 13.45 20.52
N ASP A 45 -4.73 14.36 20.83
CA ASP A 45 -4.34 14.71 22.21
C ASP A 45 -5.39 15.58 22.95
N ASP A 46 -6.36 16.18 22.23
CA ASP A 46 -7.35 17.11 22.79
C ASP A 46 -8.72 16.47 23.09
N ARG A 47 -8.85 15.14 22.98
CA ARG A 47 -10.11 14.44 23.28
C ARG A 47 -10.18 14.06 24.78
N PRO A 48 -11.10 14.63 25.58
CA PRO A 48 -11.31 14.18 26.94
C PRO A 48 -11.91 12.77 26.94
N ALA A 49 -11.45 11.94 27.87
CA ALA A 49 -11.92 10.56 28.11
C ALA A 49 -13.38 10.48 28.54
#